data_AF-A0A811VH57-F1
#
_entry.id   AF-A0A811VH57-F1
#
_cell.length_a   1.000
_cell.length_b   1.000
_cell.length_c   1.000
_cell.angle_alpha   90.00
_cell.angle_beta   90.00
_cell.angle_gamma   90.00
#
_symmetry.space_group_name_H-M   'P 1'
#
loop_
_entity.id
_entity.type
_entity.pdbx_description
1 polymer ?
#
loop_
_entity_poly.entity_id
_entity_poly.type
_entity_poly.pdbx_seq_one_letter_code
_entity_poly.pdbx_strand_id
1 'polypeptide(L)'
;MKCFNQCDDENVIPPKRGECCPTCKGCKINGQVVAEGQEVVGSIDDRCMVCQCSKNQLTCAKKTCPILQCPISKQIQNPNECCPRCTEHREYMPVPGKCIFNNKVYYDKTQFTPDRCTNCTCSNGTSVCQRNTCPVLDCSPEYQEMDGCCPRCITSEVRSECIHSGVTHMNNETWNLGPCRSCRCTAGNIRCSEMRCPAVKCRSNEEKKTLPGECCPRCIETAGTCTVFGDPHFKTFDGKFFSFQGSCKYLLTADCHDSTFSIRLTNDGRGTKRSSWAKTVTLKMRGMRVNLGQKLRVKVNGSRVLLPYKGAADTPIVSIERQGEHIMLLTDLGLSLEWDGNNFLQVTAPATYKRRLCGLCGNYNGIGRDDLTSRDGNNHTDEEVWRFANSWKVGGPKACSRRVENISARPNCKQRKANTYCRWLRESEVFGNCDNRLNPNNYFDACKMDVCECPNGLCHCDSFAAYAHECRRLGVHVPEEEWRKRTKCPTGMWRRNATRLAATLPARWQQQQQQQQQQQQQHHHQRGGGVQARRRKHHQQQQQLELELQLQQLQEQNLQHTFMSKHVPKSLLVHKSPNRTPPPLH
;
A
#
# COMPACT_ATOMS: atom_id res chain seq x y z
N MET A 1 -44.62 -1.31 8.02
CA MET A 1 -44.37 -1.46 6.57
C MET A 1 -44.44 -2.93 6.23
N LYS A 2 -45.24 -3.33 5.23
CA LYS A 2 -45.25 -4.71 4.71
C LYS A 2 -44.27 -4.74 3.53
N CYS A 3 -43.17 -5.45 3.66
CA CYS A 3 -42.28 -5.73 2.54
C CYS A 3 -42.94 -6.81 1.66
N PHE A 4 -43.05 -6.56 0.36
CA PHE A 4 -43.45 -7.56 -0.62
C PHE A 4 -42.22 -7.99 -1.40
N ASN A 5 -41.83 -9.27 -1.29
CA ASN A 5 -40.79 -9.90 -2.08
C ASN A 5 -41.43 -10.91 -3.04
N GLN A 6 -40.82 -11.11 -4.22
CA GLN A 6 -41.30 -12.02 -5.27
C GLN A 6 -40.52 -13.35 -5.30
N CYS A 7 -39.78 -13.67 -4.24
CA CYS A 7 -38.92 -14.85 -4.18
C CYS A 7 -39.43 -15.85 -3.13
N ASP A 8 -39.29 -17.14 -3.42
CA ASP A 8 -39.64 -18.25 -2.51
C ASP A 8 -38.87 -18.17 -1.19
N ASP A 9 -39.47 -18.66 -0.09
CA ASP A 9 -38.94 -18.55 1.28
C ASP A 9 -37.50 -19.11 1.44
N GLU A 10 -37.07 -20.07 0.62
CA GLU A 10 -35.70 -20.62 0.64
C GLU A 10 -34.62 -19.67 0.06
N ASN A 11 -35.04 -18.60 -0.63
CA ASN A 11 -34.18 -17.68 -1.36
C ASN A 11 -34.16 -16.27 -0.78
N VAL A 12 -34.52 -16.12 0.50
CA VAL A 12 -34.57 -14.83 1.20
C VAL A 12 -33.30 -14.61 2.03
N ILE A 13 -32.60 -13.50 1.78
CA ILE A 13 -31.49 -13.02 2.58
C ILE A 13 -32.04 -12.03 3.63
N PRO A 14 -31.77 -12.22 4.93
CA PRO A 14 -32.21 -11.30 5.98
C PRO A 14 -31.67 -9.88 5.77
N PRO A 15 -32.42 -8.82 6.11
CA PRO A 15 -31.94 -7.45 6.01
C PRO A 15 -30.71 -7.22 6.90
N LYS A 16 -29.73 -6.46 6.39
CA LYS A 16 -28.58 -6.04 7.20
C LYS A 16 -29.00 -5.00 8.24
N ARG A 17 -28.18 -4.78 9.28
CA ARG A 17 -28.42 -3.72 10.28
C ARG A 17 -28.56 -2.35 9.59
N GLY A 18 -29.76 -1.78 9.64
CA GLY A 18 -30.10 -0.50 9.00
C GLY A 18 -30.96 -0.62 7.73
N GLU A 19 -31.18 -1.83 7.22
CA GLU A 19 -32.10 -2.10 6.12
C GLU A 19 -33.45 -2.60 6.64
N CYS A 20 -34.55 -2.21 5.99
CA CYS A 20 -35.91 -2.52 6.46
C CYS A 20 -36.53 -3.75 5.79
N CYS A 21 -36.03 -4.20 4.64
CA CYS A 21 -36.61 -5.32 3.88
C CYS A 21 -35.54 -6.37 3.48
N PRO A 22 -35.90 -7.66 3.47
CA PRO A 22 -35.01 -8.73 2.99
C PRO A 22 -34.78 -8.65 1.48
N THR A 23 -33.67 -9.25 1.01
CA THR A 23 -33.28 -9.28 -0.42
C THR A 23 -33.28 -10.70 -0.97
N CYS A 24 -33.51 -10.91 -2.26
CA CYS A 24 -33.47 -12.24 -2.86
C CYS A 24 -32.01 -12.72 -3.02
N LYS A 25 -31.76 -14.03 -2.81
CA LYS A 25 -30.61 -14.75 -3.36
C LYS A 25 -30.71 -14.61 -4.88
N GLY A 26 -29.72 -13.99 -5.51
CA GLY A 26 -29.72 -13.75 -6.96
C GLY A 26 -29.71 -15.04 -7.80
N CYS A 27 -29.36 -14.94 -9.08
CA CYS A 27 -29.55 -16.01 -10.06
C CYS A 27 -28.54 -17.16 -9.88
N LYS A 28 -28.95 -18.39 -10.23
CA LYS A 28 -28.03 -19.54 -10.28
C LYS A 28 -27.53 -19.76 -11.71
N ILE A 29 -26.22 -19.78 -11.91
CA ILE A 29 -25.56 -20.20 -13.16
C ILE A 29 -24.57 -21.33 -12.86
N ASN A 30 -24.73 -22.49 -13.50
CA ASN A 30 -23.90 -23.69 -13.27
C ASN A 30 -23.67 -24.02 -11.78
N GLY A 31 -24.70 -23.85 -10.93
CA GLY A 31 -24.60 -24.13 -9.49
C GLY A 31 -24.03 -22.99 -8.64
N GLN A 32 -23.50 -21.92 -9.24
CA GLN A 32 -23.01 -20.73 -8.55
C GLN A 32 -24.11 -19.65 -8.42
N VAL A 33 -24.23 -19.05 -7.24
CA VAL A 33 -25.15 -17.91 -7.00
C VAL A 33 -24.47 -16.62 -7.42
N VAL A 34 -25.15 -15.84 -8.26
CA VAL A 34 -24.70 -14.57 -8.84
C VAL A 34 -25.57 -13.46 -8.28
N ALA A 35 -24.97 -12.35 -7.86
CA ALA A 35 -25.72 -11.22 -7.33
C ALA A 35 -26.51 -10.49 -8.43
N GLU A 36 -27.59 -9.80 -8.03
CA GLU A 36 -28.37 -8.92 -8.90
C GLU A 36 -27.46 -7.90 -9.60
N GLY A 37 -27.64 -7.72 -10.92
CA GLY A 37 -26.88 -6.77 -11.73
C GLY A 37 -25.44 -7.19 -12.06
N GLN A 38 -24.99 -8.35 -11.60
CA GLN A 38 -23.65 -8.86 -11.90
C GLN A 38 -23.58 -9.55 -13.27
N GLU A 39 -22.51 -9.27 -14.03
CA GLU A 39 -22.23 -9.90 -15.33
C GLU A 39 -21.40 -11.18 -15.16
N VAL A 40 -21.76 -12.21 -15.92
CA VAL A 40 -21.06 -13.50 -15.94
C VAL A 40 -20.78 -13.90 -17.38
N VAL A 41 -19.59 -14.45 -17.63
CA VAL A 41 -19.31 -15.09 -18.93
C VAL A 41 -19.99 -16.46 -18.93
N GLY A 42 -20.98 -16.63 -19.80
CA GLY A 42 -21.83 -17.82 -19.87
C GLY A 42 -21.07 -19.07 -20.34
N SER A 43 -20.03 -18.92 -21.16
CA SER A 43 -19.14 -20.00 -21.59
C SER A 43 -17.70 -19.50 -21.72
N ILE A 44 -16.73 -20.23 -21.18
CA ILE A 44 -15.29 -19.92 -21.37
C ILE A 44 -14.87 -20.11 -22.83
N ASP A 45 -15.53 -21.03 -23.54
CA ASP A 45 -15.28 -21.31 -24.96
C ASP A 45 -15.95 -20.28 -25.88
N ASP A 46 -17.01 -19.62 -25.42
CA ASP A 46 -17.65 -18.48 -26.09
C ASP A 46 -17.65 -17.25 -25.16
N ARG A 47 -16.52 -16.54 -25.11
CA ARG A 47 -16.30 -15.36 -24.26
C ARG A 47 -17.24 -14.19 -24.56
N CYS A 48 -17.99 -14.26 -25.65
CA CYS A 48 -19.01 -13.28 -26.02
C CYS A 48 -20.39 -13.60 -25.45
N MET A 49 -20.62 -14.82 -24.95
CA MET A 49 -21.83 -15.12 -24.20
C MET A 49 -21.76 -14.47 -22.82
N VAL A 50 -22.59 -13.44 -22.59
CA VAL A 50 -22.68 -12.75 -21.30
C VAL A 50 -24.08 -12.96 -20.74
N CYS A 51 -24.14 -13.37 -19.47
CA CYS A 51 -25.38 -13.52 -18.73
C CYS A 51 -25.46 -12.43 -17.66
N GLN A 52 -26.62 -11.83 -17.51
CA GLN A 52 -26.93 -10.87 -16.46
C GLN A 52 -28.08 -11.39 -15.62
N CYS A 53 -27.96 -11.25 -14.30
CA CYS A 53 -29.05 -11.52 -13.38
C CYS A 53 -29.90 -10.27 -13.16
N SER A 54 -31.19 -10.36 -13.46
CA SER A 54 -32.18 -9.31 -13.21
C SER A 54 -33.44 -9.91 -12.61
N LYS A 55 -33.83 -9.48 -11.41
CA LYS A 55 -35.02 -9.94 -10.67
C LYS A 55 -35.12 -11.47 -10.58
N ASN A 56 -34.02 -12.13 -10.20
CA ASN A 56 -33.90 -13.60 -10.17
C ASN A 56 -34.04 -14.33 -11.52
N GLN A 57 -34.12 -13.61 -12.63
CA GLN A 57 -34.09 -14.17 -13.97
C GLN A 57 -32.69 -14.00 -14.58
N LEU A 58 -32.09 -15.12 -14.99
CA LEU A 58 -30.84 -15.09 -15.74
C LEU A 58 -31.16 -14.87 -17.22
N THR A 59 -30.72 -13.74 -17.76
CA THR A 59 -30.81 -13.45 -19.20
C THR A 59 -29.43 -13.50 -19.82
N CYS A 60 -29.22 -14.44 -20.74
CA CYS A 60 -27.97 -14.58 -21.49
C CYS A 60 -28.12 -14.06 -22.91
N ALA A 61 -27.12 -13.31 -23.37
CA ALA A 61 -27.04 -12.81 -24.74
C ALA A 61 -25.61 -12.94 -25.26
N LYS A 62 -25.47 -13.19 -26.57
CA LYS A 62 -24.18 -13.04 -27.23
C LYS A 62 -23.91 -11.57 -27.47
N LYS A 63 -22.87 -11.04 -26.84
CA LYS A 63 -22.37 -9.69 -27.07
C LYS A 63 -21.94 -9.56 -28.52
N THR A 64 -22.55 -8.62 -29.23
CA THR A 64 -22.15 -8.27 -30.59
C THR A 64 -20.91 -7.38 -30.56
N CYS A 65 -19.90 -7.75 -31.34
CA CYS A 65 -18.71 -6.92 -31.47
C CYS A 65 -18.91 -5.78 -32.48
N PRO A 66 -18.27 -4.62 -32.22
CA PRO A 66 -18.32 -3.51 -33.15
C PRO A 66 -17.68 -3.93 -34.48
N ILE A 67 -18.29 -3.49 -35.58
CA ILE A 67 -17.77 -3.72 -36.93
C ILE A 67 -16.58 -2.78 -37.12
N LEU A 68 -15.38 -3.35 -37.17
CA LEU A 68 -14.15 -2.58 -37.30
C LEU A 68 -13.88 -2.23 -38.78
N GLN A 69 -13.60 -0.95 -39.04
CA GLN A 69 -13.26 -0.48 -40.38
C GLN A 69 -11.81 -0.79 -40.78
N CYS A 70 -10.94 -1.09 -39.80
CA CYS A 70 -9.53 -1.38 -40.05
C CYS A 70 -9.32 -2.77 -40.68
N PRO A 71 -8.21 -2.96 -41.43
CA PRO A 71 -7.89 -4.25 -42.05
C PRO A 71 -7.78 -5.38 -41.03
N ILE A 72 -8.17 -6.61 -41.40
CA ILE A 72 -8.07 -7.80 -40.52
C ILE A 72 -6.64 -7.96 -39.96
N SER A 73 -5.61 -7.68 -40.76
CA SER A 73 -4.20 -7.72 -40.34
C SER A 73 -3.82 -6.72 -39.23
N LYS A 74 -4.71 -5.78 -38.93
CA LYS A 74 -4.54 -4.73 -37.90
C LYS A 74 -5.57 -4.85 -36.77
N GLN A 75 -6.34 -5.92 -36.77
CA GLN A 75 -7.25 -6.25 -35.68
C GLN A 75 -6.53 -7.16 -34.70
N ILE A 76 -6.51 -6.78 -33.42
CA ILE A 76 -6.02 -7.61 -32.34
C ILE A 76 -7.17 -7.95 -31.40
N GLN A 77 -7.27 -9.22 -31.03
CA GLN A 77 -8.18 -9.69 -29.98
C GLN A 77 -7.35 -10.24 -28.84
N ASN A 78 -7.50 -9.64 -27.66
CA ASN A 78 -6.77 -10.08 -26.48
C ASN A 78 -7.37 -11.36 -25.90
N PRO A 79 -6.52 -12.22 -25.30
CA PRO A 79 -6.82 -13.28 -24.34
C PRO A 79 -8.25 -13.32 -23.81
N ASN A 80 -8.57 -12.23 -23.10
CA ASN A 80 -9.63 -12.06 -22.13
C ASN A 80 -10.81 -11.19 -22.59
N GLU A 81 -10.83 -10.81 -23.87
CA GLU A 81 -11.81 -9.91 -24.44
C GLU A 81 -12.67 -10.62 -25.50
N CYS A 82 -13.98 -10.35 -25.46
CA CYS A 82 -14.91 -10.83 -26.47
C CYS A 82 -14.65 -10.19 -27.84
N CYS A 83 -14.25 -8.92 -27.90
CA CYS A 83 -14.21 -8.17 -29.16
C CYS A 83 -12.81 -7.73 -29.56
N PRO A 84 -12.48 -7.83 -30.86
CA PRO A 84 -11.24 -7.28 -31.40
C PRO A 84 -11.24 -5.75 -31.36
N ARG A 85 -10.05 -5.17 -31.44
CA ARG A 85 -9.82 -3.72 -31.55
C ARG A 85 -8.76 -3.43 -32.63
N CYS A 86 -8.82 -2.24 -33.22
CA CYS A 86 -7.78 -1.79 -34.15
C CYS A 86 -6.52 -1.40 -33.39
N THR A 87 -5.35 -1.83 -33.86
CA THR A 87 -4.04 -1.51 -33.25
C THR A 87 -3.53 -0.12 -33.58
N GLU A 88 -4.05 0.51 -34.63
CA GLU A 88 -3.67 1.85 -35.09
C GLU A 88 -4.90 2.76 -35.11
N HIS A 89 -4.75 3.99 -34.59
CA HIS A 89 -5.66 5.09 -34.85
C HIS A 89 -5.14 5.84 -36.08
N ARG A 90 -5.86 5.78 -37.21
CA ARG A 90 -5.59 6.62 -38.37
C ARG A 90 -6.59 7.76 -38.40
N GLU A 91 -6.10 8.99 -38.46
CA GLU A 91 -6.91 10.14 -38.88
C GLU A 91 -7.20 9.97 -40.37
N TYR A 92 -8.47 9.75 -40.71
CA TYR A 92 -8.90 9.58 -42.08
C TYR A 92 -9.39 10.93 -42.62
N MET A 93 -8.85 11.38 -43.75
CA MET A 93 -9.38 12.51 -44.49
C MET A 93 -10.65 12.05 -45.23
N PRO A 94 -11.85 12.54 -44.88
CA PRO A 94 -13.09 12.09 -45.50
C PRO A 94 -13.10 12.44 -46.99
N VAL A 95 -13.33 11.44 -47.84
CA VAL A 95 -13.52 11.64 -49.28
C VAL A 95 -15.02 11.71 -49.55
N PRO A 96 -15.56 12.83 -50.08
CA PRO A 96 -16.99 12.97 -50.34
C PRO A 96 -17.52 11.84 -51.24
N GLY A 97 -18.64 11.25 -50.84
CA GLY A 97 -19.32 10.19 -51.61
C GLY A 97 -18.59 8.85 -51.70
N LYS A 98 -17.57 8.60 -50.87
CA LYS A 98 -16.86 7.30 -50.81
C LYS A 98 -16.62 6.85 -49.38
N CYS A 99 -16.80 5.56 -49.12
CA CYS A 99 -16.53 4.93 -47.84
C CYS A 99 -15.33 3.98 -47.95
N ILE A 100 -14.52 3.88 -46.91
CA ILE A 100 -13.46 2.87 -46.82
C ILE A 100 -13.80 1.83 -45.78
N PHE A 101 -13.73 0.56 -46.16
CA PHE A 101 -13.99 -0.57 -45.27
C PHE A 101 -13.02 -1.72 -45.57
N ASN A 102 -12.26 -2.19 -44.57
CA ASN A 102 -11.28 -3.27 -44.71
C ASN A 102 -10.31 -3.04 -45.89
N ASN A 103 -9.82 -1.81 -46.03
CA ASN A 103 -8.94 -1.35 -47.12
C ASN A 103 -9.55 -1.31 -48.54
N LYS A 104 -10.88 -1.47 -48.67
CA LYS A 104 -11.60 -1.32 -49.95
C LYS A 104 -12.40 -0.03 -49.96
N VAL A 105 -12.50 0.59 -51.13
CA VAL A 105 -13.28 1.82 -51.37
C VAL A 105 -14.64 1.44 -51.97
N TYR A 106 -15.71 1.97 -51.38
CA TYR A 106 -17.09 1.81 -51.84
C TYR A 106 -17.66 3.18 -52.19
N TYR A 107 -18.38 3.26 -53.31
CA TYR A 107 -19.04 4.50 -53.73
C TYR A 107 -20.36 4.68 -52.97
N ASP A 108 -20.85 5.91 -52.89
CA ASP A 108 -22.14 6.23 -52.29
C ASP A 108 -23.27 5.33 -52.82
N LYS A 109 -24.15 4.89 -51.91
CA LYS A 109 -25.26 3.95 -52.12
C LYS A 109 -24.87 2.52 -52.49
N THR A 110 -23.59 2.18 -52.51
CA THR A 110 -23.13 0.80 -52.74
C THR A 110 -23.41 -0.05 -51.51
N GLN A 111 -24.11 -1.17 -51.69
CA GLN A 111 -24.27 -2.22 -50.68
C GLN A 111 -23.13 -3.24 -50.80
N PHE A 112 -22.64 -3.72 -49.67
CA PHE A 112 -21.60 -4.73 -49.60
C PHE A 112 -21.74 -5.58 -48.33
N THR A 113 -21.35 -6.86 -48.43
CA THR A 113 -21.42 -7.81 -47.32
C THR A 113 -20.01 -8.23 -46.89
N PRO A 114 -19.44 -7.65 -45.81
CA PRO A 114 -18.11 -8.00 -45.35
C PRO A 114 -17.96 -9.45 -44.90
N ASP A 115 -19.04 -10.03 -44.37
CA ASP A 115 -19.13 -11.43 -43.94
C ASP A 115 -20.57 -11.94 -44.09
N ARG A 116 -20.79 -13.22 -43.78
CA ARG A 116 -22.09 -13.90 -43.93
C ARG A 116 -23.20 -13.32 -43.05
N CYS A 117 -22.86 -12.52 -42.04
CA CYS A 117 -23.80 -11.99 -41.06
C CYS A 117 -23.94 -10.47 -41.11
N THR A 118 -23.18 -9.78 -41.97
CA THR A 118 -23.10 -8.32 -41.97
C THR A 118 -23.44 -7.76 -43.34
N ASN A 119 -24.43 -6.88 -43.38
CA ASN A 119 -24.75 -6.09 -44.57
C ASN A 119 -24.44 -4.62 -44.29
N CYS A 120 -23.71 -3.98 -45.20
CA CYS A 120 -23.28 -2.60 -45.09
C CYS A 120 -23.72 -1.81 -46.32
N THR A 121 -24.05 -0.54 -46.12
CA THR A 121 -24.30 0.44 -47.18
C THR A 121 -23.38 1.63 -46.99
N CYS A 122 -22.74 2.09 -48.07
CA CYS A 122 -22.06 3.37 -48.04
C CYS A 122 -23.09 4.50 -48.19
N SER A 123 -23.17 5.40 -47.21
CA SER A 123 -24.09 6.54 -47.23
C SER A 123 -23.32 7.82 -46.91
N ASN A 124 -23.13 8.65 -47.93
CA ASN A 124 -22.49 9.96 -47.86
C ASN A 124 -21.14 9.94 -47.10
N GLY A 125 -20.27 8.99 -47.46
CA GLY A 125 -18.94 8.83 -46.84
C GLY A 125 -18.93 8.02 -45.53
N THR A 126 -20.08 7.58 -45.03
CA THR A 126 -20.19 6.73 -43.82
C THR A 126 -20.66 5.32 -44.17
N SER A 127 -19.92 4.30 -43.71
CA SER A 127 -20.38 2.90 -43.80
C SER A 127 -21.42 2.61 -42.72
N VAL A 128 -22.68 2.43 -43.11
CA VAL A 128 -23.79 2.03 -42.23
C VAL A 128 -24.00 0.54 -42.33
N CYS A 129 -23.75 -0.20 -41.25
CA CYS A 129 -23.77 -1.66 -41.25
C CYS A 129 -24.77 -2.23 -40.25
N GLN A 130 -25.43 -3.33 -40.62
CA GLN A 130 -26.29 -4.15 -39.76
C GLN A 130 -25.72 -5.56 -39.68
N ARG A 131 -25.65 -6.11 -38.47
CA ARG A 131 -25.14 -7.46 -38.21
C ARG A 131 -26.21 -8.33 -37.55
N ASN A 132 -26.48 -9.50 -38.13
CA ASN A 132 -27.41 -10.48 -37.57
C ASN A 132 -26.79 -11.17 -36.35
N THR A 133 -27.60 -11.36 -35.30
CA THR A 133 -27.22 -12.07 -34.06
C THR A 133 -27.63 -13.53 -34.13
N CYS A 134 -26.74 -14.44 -33.73
CA CYS A 134 -27.01 -15.88 -33.72
C CYS A 134 -27.52 -16.36 -32.36
N PRO A 135 -28.45 -17.34 -32.34
CA PRO A 135 -28.94 -17.94 -31.11
C PRO A 135 -27.82 -18.70 -30.37
N VAL A 136 -28.02 -18.89 -29.06
CA VAL A 136 -27.17 -19.78 -28.27
C VAL A 136 -27.63 -21.22 -28.53
N LEU A 137 -26.72 -22.08 -29.00
CA LEU A 137 -27.00 -23.48 -29.30
C LEU A 137 -26.59 -24.38 -28.14
N ASP A 138 -27.20 -25.56 -28.01
CA ASP A 138 -26.95 -26.51 -26.91
C ASP A 138 -25.98 -27.66 -27.22
N CYS A 139 -25.51 -27.74 -28.47
CA CYS A 139 -24.51 -28.72 -28.92
C CYS A 139 -23.08 -28.15 -28.91
N SER A 140 -22.06 -29.03 -28.85
CA SER A 140 -20.65 -28.65 -29.00
C SER A 140 -20.35 -28.15 -30.43
N PRO A 141 -19.32 -27.29 -30.63
CA PRO A 141 -18.87 -26.85 -31.95
C PRO A 141 -18.62 -27.98 -32.95
N GLU A 142 -18.26 -29.18 -32.48
CA GLU A 142 -18.03 -30.37 -33.32
C GLU A 142 -19.32 -30.92 -33.94
N TYR A 143 -20.47 -30.62 -33.33
CA TYR A 143 -21.80 -31.02 -33.78
C TYR A 143 -22.59 -29.83 -34.30
N GLN A 144 -21.92 -28.78 -34.74
CA GLN A 144 -22.55 -27.62 -35.36
C GLN A 144 -22.26 -27.61 -36.86
N GLU A 145 -23.31 -27.44 -37.66
CA GLU A 145 -23.17 -27.19 -39.09
C GLU A 145 -23.57 -25.75 -39.41
N MET A 146 -22.86 -25.13 -40.34
CA MET A 146 -23.16 -23.76 -40.74
C MET A 146 -24.41 -23.70 -41.62
N ASP A 147 -25.39 -22.89 -41.22
CA ASP A 147 -26.60 -22.62 -42.00
C ASP A 147 -26.77 -21.12 -42.28
N GLY A 148 -26.36 -20.69 -43.48
CA GLY A 148 -26.31 -19.27 -43.84
C GLY A 148 -25.38 -18.46 -42.93
N CYS A 149 -25.94 -17.57 -42.10
CA CYS A 149 -25.21 -16.76 -41.11
C CYS A 149 -24.95 -17.52 -39.80
N CYS A 150 -25.88 -18.39 -39.35
CA CYS A 150 -25.83 -18.96 -38.00
C CYS A 150 -25.67 -20.48 -38.02
N PRO A 151 -24.88 -21.05 -37.10
CA PRO A 151 -24.79 -22.51 -37.00
C PRO A 151 -26.11 -23.12 -36.51
N ARG A 152 -26.32 -24.41 -36.81
CA ARG A 152 -27.38 -25.26 -36.25
C ARG A 152 -26.80 -26.58 -35.74
N CYS A 153 -27.46 -27.22 -34.78
CA CYS A 153 -27.00 -28.50 -34.23
C CYS A 153 -27.27 -29.66 -35.19
N ILE A 154 -26.25 -30.48 -35.43
CA ILE A 154 -26.33 -31.75 -36.14
C ILE A 154 -27.00 -32.76 -35.20
N THR A 155 -28.04 -33.45 -35.66
CA THR A 155 -28.73 -34.48 -34.87
C THR A 155 -27.90 -35.77 -34.87
N SER A 156 -27.02 -35.96 -33.89
CA SER A 156 -26.47 -37.29 -33.56
C SER A 156 -26.37 -37.52 -32.05
N GLU A 157 -26.25 -38.80 -31.68
CA GLU A 157 -26.48 -39.39 -30.36
C GLU A 157 -25.86 -38.61 -29.19
N VAL A 158 -26.75 -38.12 -28.33
CA VAL A 158 -26.40 -37.36 -27.12
C VAL A 158 -25.72 -38.29 -26.12
N ARG A 159 -24.40 -38.20 -25.95
CA ARG A 159 -23.75 -38.72 -24.74
C ARG A 159 -24.33 -37.96 -23.55
N SER A 160 -24.71 -38.64 -22.46
CA SER A 160 -25.31 -37.99 -21.29
C SER A 160 -24.32 -37.62 -20.19
N GLU A 161 -23.05 -38.03 -20.32
CA GLU A 161 -22.05 -37.92 -19.25
C GLU A 161 -20.82 -37.13 -19.71
N CYS A 162 -20.25 -36.33 -18.80
CA CYS A 162 -19.05 -35.54 -19.02
C CYS A 162 -17.91 -36.04 -18.15
N ILE A 163 -16.67 -36.05 -18.63
CA ILE A 163 -15.51 -36.43 -17.81
C ILE A 163 -14.59 -35.21 -17.65
N HIS A 164 -14.38 -34.78 -16.41
CA HIS A 164 -13.47 -33.68 -16.08
C HIS A 164 -12.43 -34.14 -15.05
N SER A 165 -11.13 -34.03 -15.40
CA SER A 165 -10.02 -34.37 -14.50
C SER A 165 -10.13 -35.77 -13.86
N GLY A 166 -10.66 -36.74 -14.63
CA GLY A 166 -10.89 -38.12 -14.18
C GLY A 166 -12.17 -38.37 -13.39
N VAL A 167 -13.00 -37.33 -13.13
CA VAL A 167 -14.31 -37.46 -12.50
C VAL A 167 -15.40 -37.47 -13.56
N THR A 168 -16.32 -38.44 -13.48
CA THR A 168 -17.50 -38.50 -14.35
C THR A 168 -18.64 -37.71 -13.73
N HIS A 169 -19.17 -36.75 -14.47
CA HIS A 169 -20.29 -35.90 -14.10
C HIS A 169 -21.51 -36.27 -14.95
N MET A 170 -22.65 -36.47 -14.28
CA MET A 170 -23.92 -36.78 -14.92
C MET A 170 -24.52 -35.56 -15.64
N ASN A 171 -25.45 -35.79 -16.57
CA ASN A 171 -26.16 -34.71 -17.23
C ASN A 171 -26.82 -33.76 -16.21
N ASN A 172 -26.69 -32.45 -16.41
CA ASN A 172 -27.08 -31.36 -15.51
C ASN A 172 -26.33 -31.26 -14.18
N GLU A 173 -25.36 -32.14 -13.90
CA GLU A 173 -24.51 -32.02 -12.71
C GLU A 173 -23.66 -30.75 -12.79
N THR A 174 -23.50 -30.07 -11.65
CA THR A 174 -22.71 -28.84 -11.55
C THR A 174 -21.60 -28.96 -10.51
N TRP A 175 -20.44 -28.38 -10.79
CA TRP A 175 -19.29 -28.40 -9.88
C TRP A 175 -18.48 -27.10 -9.97
N ASN A 176 -17.75 -26.78 -8.90
CA ASN A 176 -16.93 -25.58 -8.81
C ASN A 176 -15.46 -25.91 -9.06
N LEU A 177 -14.81 -25.11 -9.93
CA LEU A 177 -13.36 -25.17 -10.18
C LEU A 177 -12.59 -24.09 -9.39
N GLY A 178 -13.32 -23.19 -8.73
CA GLY A 178 -12.78 -22.15 -7.85
C GLY A 178 -13.90 -21.19 -7.44
N PRO A 179 -13.59 -20.15 -6.64
CA PRO A 179 -14.60 -19.22 -6.15
C PRO A 179 -15.37 -18.49 -7.27
N CYS A 180 -14.72 -18.25 -8.41
CA CYS A 180 -15.28 -17.52 -9.55
C CYS A 180 -15.73 -18.40 -10.72
N ARG A 181 -15.50 -19.72 -10.67
CA ARG A 181 -15.65 -20.59 -11.83
C ARG A 181 -16.44 -21.84 -11.48
N SER A 182 -17.54 -22.05 -12.22
CA SER A 182 -18.43 -23.19 -12.06
C SER A 182 -18.77 -23.79 -13.41
N CYS A 183 -18.94 -25.11 -13.44
CA CYS A 183 -19.17 -25.87 -14.65
C CYS A 183 -20.42 -26.73 -14.52
N ARG A 184 -21.02 -27.06 -15.66
CA ARG A 184 -22.19 -27.91 -15.79
C ARG A 184 -22.00 -28.90 -16.91
N CYS A 185 -22.37 -30.15 -16.68
CA CYS A 185 -22.47 -31.14 -17.75
C CYS A 185 -23.81 -30.99 -18.46
N THR A 186 -23.78 -30.93 -19.79
CA THR A 186 -24.98 -30.85 -20.63
C THR A 186 -24.75 -31.69 -21.86
N ALA A 187 -25.45 -32.81 -21.98
CA ALA A 187 -25.39 -33.68 -23.16
C ALA A 187 -23.94 -34.04 -23.54
N GLY A 188 -23.13 -34.43 -22.55
CA GLY A 188 -21.74 -34.84 -22.74
C GLY A 188 -20.76 -33.68 -22.90
N ASN A 189 -21.24 -32.44 -22.85
CA ASN A 189 -20.44 -31.22 -22.96
C ASN A 189 -20.31 -30.50 -21.61
N ILE A 190 -19.07 -30.16 -21.25
CA ILE A 190 -18.77 -29.34 -20.09
C ILE A 190 -18.95 -27.88 -20.46
N ARG A 191 -19.90 -27.19 -19.83
CA ARG A 191 -20.08 -25.74 -19.94
C ARG A 191 -19.64 -25.06 -18.67
N CYS A 192 -18.54 -24.31 -18.76
CA CYS A 192 -18.03 -23.54 -17.63
C CYS A 192 -18.39 -22.06 -17.77
N SER A 193 -18.82 -21.46 -16.67
CA SER A 193 -19.06 -20.02 -16.56
C SER A 193 -18.07 -19.41 -15.57
N GLU A 194 -17.67 -18.17 -15.85
CA GLU A 194 -16.74 -17.41 -15.02
C GLU A 194 -17.34 -16.07 -14.62
N MET A 195 -17.42 -15.85 -13.31
CA MET A 195 -17.97 -14.65 -12.71
C MET A 195 -16.98 -13.48 -12.84
N ARG A 196 -17.44 -12.37 -13.40
CA ARG A 196 -16.64 -11.14 -13.48
C ARG A 196 -16.91 -10.27 -12.26
N CYS A 197 -15.84 -9.75 -11.67
CA CYS A 197 -15.94 -8.89 -10.50
C CYS A 197 -16.06 -7.42 -10.91
N PRO A 198 -17.00 -6.66 -10.31
CA PRO A 198 -17.08 -5.23 -10.51
C PRO A 198 -15.77 -4.52 -10.16
N ALA A 199 -15.48 -3.42 -10.85
CA ALA A 199 -14.37 -2.56 -10.48
C ALA A 199 -14.69 -1.86 -9.15
N VAL A 200 -14.00 -2.24 -8.07
CA VAL A 200 -14.16 -1.62 -6.76
C VAL A 200 -13.08 -0.55 -6.55
N LYS A 201 -13.51 0.67 -6.20
CA LYS A 201 -12.65 1.76 -5.74
C LYS A 201 -12.80 1.92 -4.22
N CYS A 202 -11.72 1.68 -3.48
CA CYS A 202 -11.71 1.79 -2.02
C CYS A 202 -11.35 3.19 -1.56
N ARG A 203 -11.80 3.54 -0.34
CA ARG A 203 -11.43 4.79 0.33
C ARG A 203 -9.96 4.74 0.78
N SER A 204 -9.41 5.88 1.17
CA SER A 204 -8.02 5.99 1.64
C SER A 204 -7.72 5.17 2.90
N ASN A 205 -8.74 4.86 3.71
CA ASN A 205 -8.68 4.03 4.91
C ASN A 205 -9.17 2.59 4.69
N GLU A 206 -9.21 2.15 3.44
CA GLU A 206 -9.64 0.81 3.05
C GLU A 206 -8.64 0.20 2.07
N GLU A 207 -8.51 -1.12 2.12
CA GLU A 207 -7.71 -1.90 1.19
C GLU A 207 -8.60 -2.88 0.44
N LYS A 208 -8.35 -3.01 -0.86
CA LYS A 208 -9.03 -3.99 -1.70
C LYS A 208 -8.47 -5.38 -1.38
N LYS A 209 -9.27 -6.23 -0.72
CA LYS A 209 -8.89 -7.62 -0.41
C LYS A 209 -9.94 -8.62 -0.91
N THR A 210 -9.45 -9.76 -1.40
CA THR A 210 -10.26 -10.94 -1.67
C THR A 210 -10.12 -11.88 -0.47
N LEU A 211 -11.24 -12.23 0.17
CA LEU A 211 -11.22 -13.13 1.30
C LEU A 211 -11.14 -14.60 0.87
N PRO A 212 -10.61 -15.49 1.71
CA PRO A 212 -10.59 -16.92 1.42
C PRO A 212 -12.00 -17.45 1.08
N GLY A 213 -12.13 -18.10 -0.07
CA GLY A 213 -13.41 -18.65 -0.55
C GLY A 213 -14.34 -17.65 -1.24
N GLU A 214 -14.07 -16.34 -1.20
CA GLU A 214 -14.82 -15.34 -1.97
C GLU A 214 -14.20 -15.14 -3.36
N CYS A 215 -15.05 -14.95 -4.37
CA CYS A 215 -14.58 -14.62 -5.72
C CYS A 215 -14.13 -13.16 -5.85
N CYS A 216 -14.97 -12.24 -5.37
CA CYS A 216 -14.79 -10.84 -5.66
C CYS A 216 -14.16 -10.06 -4.51
N PRO A 217 -13.19 -9.18 -4.83
CA PRO A 217 -12.57 -8.35 -3.83
C PRO A 217 -13.55 -7.32 -3.28
N ARG A 218 -13.42 -7.02 -2.00
CA ARG A 218 -14.15 -5.94 -1.32
C ARG A 218 -13.18 -5.00 -0.61
N CYS A 219 -13.67 -3.81 -0.30
CA CYS A 219 -12.93 -2.86 0.52
C CYS A 219 -13.04 -3.30 1.98
N ILE A 220 -11.88 -3.48 2.61
CA ILE A 220 -11.77 -3.81 4.02
C ILE A 220 -11.04 -2.68 4.71
N GLU A 221 -11.59 -2.21 5.82
CA GLU A 221 -11.01 -1.13 6.59
C GLU A 221 -9.62 -1.52 7.10
N THR A 222 -8.68 -0.60 6.95
CA THR A 222 -7.30 -0.78 7.43
C THR A 222 -7.14 -0.25 8.85
N ALA A 223 -6.07 -0.67 9.50
CA ALA A 223 -5.72 -0.16 10.83
C ALA A 223 -5.49 1.36 10.77
N GLY A 224 -6.02 2.06 11.77
CA GLY A 224 -5.85 3.49 11.93
C GLY A 224 -4.51 3.82 12.58
N THR A 225 -3.91 4.94 12.20
CA THR A 225 -2.65 5.40 12.77
C THR A 225 -2.77 6.80 13.34
N CYS A 226 -2.39 6.97 14.61
CA CYS A 226 -2.21 8.26 15.26
C CYS A 226 -0.71 8.52 15.45
N THR A 227 -0.23 9.72 15.10
CA THR A 227 1.18 10.10 15.28
C THR A 227 1.34 11.32 16.16
N VAL A 228 2.44 11.34 16.91
CA VAL A 228 2.92 12.49 17.71
C VAL A 228 4.36 12.74 17.32
N PHE A 229 4.72 13.98 17.00
CA PHE A 229 6.08 14.36 16.58
C PHE A 229 6.42 15.79 16.99
N GLY A 230 7.70 16.19 17.00
CA GLY A 230 8.10 17.58 17.30
C GLY A 230 7.75 18.03 18.73
N ASP A 231 7.22 19.26 18.88
CA ASP A 231 7.16 19.98 20.16
C ASP A 231 5.81 20.21 20.91
N PRO A 232 4.81 19.30 20.96
CA PRO A 232 4.42 18.21 20.09
C PRO A 232 3.25 18.59 19.15
N HIS A 233 3.27 17.97 17.99
CA HIS A 233 2.24 17.98 16.96
C HIS A 233 1.56 16.62 16.90
N PHE A 234 0.26 16.61 16.62
CA PHE A 234 -0.56 15.41 16.61
C PHE A 234 -1.21 15.25 15.24
N LYS A 235 -1.28 14.00 14.77
CA LYS A 235 -2.17 13.54 13.71
C LYS A 235 -3.05 12.45 14.29
N THR A 236 -4.36 12.67 14.32
CA THR A 236 -5.34 11.72 14.85
C THR A 236 -5.53 10.52 13.92
N PHE A 237 -6.29 9.53 14.38
CA PHE A 237 -6.61 8.34 13.57
C PHE A 237 -7.35 8.67 12.27
N ASP A 238 -8.15 9.73 12.26
CA ASP A 238 -8.90 10.19 11.08
C ASP A 238 -8.19 11.35 10.33
N GLY A 239 -6.95 11.65 10.71
CA GLY A 239 -6.05 12.53 9.96
C GLY A 239 -6.13 14.02 10.32
N LYS A 240 -6.83 14.40 11.40
CA LYS A 240 -6.82 15.77 11.93
C LYS A 240 -5.43 16.11 12.46
N PHE A 241 -4.88 17.22 11.99
CA PHE A 241 -3.64 17.80 12.53
C PHE A 241 -3.96 18.90 13.53
N PHE A 242 -3.24 18.89 14.65
CA PHE A 242 -3.24 20.01 15.60
C PHE A 242 -1.92 20.06 16.39
N SER A 243 -1.61 21.22 16.96
CA SER A 243 -0.42 21.44 17.77
C SER A 243 -0.83 21.85 19.17
N PHE A 244 -0.22 21.26 20.20
CA PHE A 244 -0.54 21.59 21.57
C PHE A 244 0.64 21.35 22.53
N GLN A 245 1.18 22.44 23.07
CA GLN A 245 2.39 22.46 23.90
C GLN A 245 2.13 22.28 25.42
N GLY A 246 1.19 21.40 25.77
CA GLY A 246 0.90 21.07 27.16
C GLY A 246 1.99 20.22 27.81
N SER A 247 2.41 20.60 29.01
CA SER A 247 3.55 20.02 29.76
C SER A 247 3.10 19.12 30.92
N CYS A 248 2.04 18.35 30.67
CA CYS A 248 1.40 17.45 31.61
C CYS A 248 1.32 16.01 31.09
N LYS A 249 0.66 15.16 31.86
CA LYS A 249 0.22 13.84 31.42
C LYS A 249 -1.17 13.91 30.81
N TYR A 250 -1.32 13.36 29.61
CA TYR A 250 -2.56 13.35 28.83
C TYR A 250 -2.97 11.93 28.47
N LEU A 251 -4.28 11.71 28.34
CA LEU A 251 -4.82 10.52 27.69
C LEU A 251 -4.64 10.68 26.17
N LEU A 252 -3.74 9.90 25.59
CA LEU A 252 -3.49 9.94 24.15
C LEU A 252 -4.61 9.20 23.40
N THR A 253 -4.86 7.95 23.79
CA THR A 253 -5.99 7.17 23.30
C THR A 253 -6.33 6.07 24.31
N ALA A 254 -7.60 5.68 24.39
CA ALA A 254 -8.07 4.50 25.11
C ALA A 254 -9.26 3.89 24.38
N ASP A 255 -9.52 2.62 24.64
CA ASP A 255 -10.81 2.00 24.36
C ASP A 255 -11.83 2.48 25.39
N CYS A 256 -12.71 3.39 24.98
CA CYS A 256 -13.67 4.05 25.87
C CYS A 256 -15.01 3.31 25.91
N HIS A 257 -15.12 2.17 25.22
CA HIS A 257 -16.26 1.27 25.28
C HIS A 257 -16.03 0.15 26.31
N ASP A 258 -15.04 -0.71 26.09
CA ASP A 258 -14.78 -1.88 26.96
C ASP A 258 -13.62 -1.65 27.95
N SER A 259 -12.96 -0.48 27.92
CA SER A 259 -11.83 -0.17 28.79
C SER A 259 -10.67 -1.17 28.69
N THR A 260 -10.47 -1.80 27.53
CA THR A 260 -9.46 -2.85 27.34
C THR A 260 -8.02 -2.33 27.47
N PHE A 261 -7.75 -1.09 27.03
CA PHE A 261 -6.44 -0.46 27.12
C PHE A 261 -6.53 1.06 27.30
N SER A 262 -5.43 1.66 27.79
CA SER A 262 -5.20 3.10 27.71
C SER A 262 -3.74 3.43 27.47
N ILE A 263 -3.48 4.38 26.57
CA ILE A 263 -2.17 4.93 26.24
C ILE A 263 -2.12 6.38 26.71
N ARG A 264 -1.12 6.70 27.53
CA ARG A 264 -0.94 8.03 28.11
C ARG A 264 0.40 8.60 27.68
N LEU A 265 0.38 9.83 27.19
CA LEU A 265 1.57 10.59 26.84
C LEU A 265 1.91 11.54 28.01
N THR A 266 3.16 11.53 28.45
CA THR A 266 3.67 12.50 29.43
C THR A 266 4.63 13.44 28.74
N ASN A 267 4.30 14.73 28.72
CA ASN A 267 5.15 15.78 28.18
C ASN A 267 5.85 16.55 29.31
N ASP A 268 7.05 17.04 29.05
CA ASP A 268 7.85 17.80 29.99
C ASP A 268 8.29 19.12 29.35
N GLY A 269 8.07 20.23 30.05
CA GLY A 269 8.45 21.57 29.58
C GLY A 269 9.95 21.84 29.62
N ARG A 270 10.77 21.00 30.28
CA ARG A 270 12.23 21.13 30.39
C ARG A 270 12.73 22.55 30.75
N GLY A 271 11.96 23.28 31.56
CA GLY A 271 12.29 24.65 31.96
C GLY A 271 12.01 25.75 30.91
N THR A 272 11.44 25.42 29.75
CA THR A 272 11.02 26.44 28.76
C THR A 272 9.66 27.04 29.12
N LYS A 273 9.35 28.21 28.55
CA LYS A 273 8.09 28.91 28.80
C LYS A 273 6.92 28.33 28.00
N ARG A 274 7.13 27.80 26.79
CA ARG A 274 6.04 27.29 25.92
C ARG A 274 6.27 25.86 25.40
N SER A 275 7.36 25.55 24.69
CA SER A 275 7.56 24.21 24.07
C SER A 275 7.59 23.05 25.08
N SER A 276 7.08 21.88 24.70
CA SER A 276 7.12 20.69 25.56
C SER A 276 7.56 19.46 24.77
N TRP A 277 8.20 18.50 25.42
CA TRP A 277 8.70 17.30 24.75
C TRP A 277 8.13 16.04 25.37
N ALA A 278 7.86 15.05 24.53
CA ALA A 278 7.49 13.72 24.98
C ALA A 278 8.59 13.14 25.89
N LYS A 279 8.18 12.69 27.07
CA LYS A 279 9.05 12.14 28.11
C LYS A 279 8.84 10.66 28.31
N THR A 280 7.58 10.24 28.34
CA THR A 280 7.22 8.84 28.56
C THR A 280 5.88 8.53 27.96
N VAL A 281 5.81 7.43 27.22
CA VAL A 281 4.58 6.80 26.74
C VAL A 281 4.25 5.66 27.70
N THR A 282 3.01 5.64 28.19
CA THR A 282 2.56 4.62 29.14
C THR A 282 1.39 3.84 28.54
N LEU A 283 1.58 2.55 28.25
CA LEU A 283 0.50 1.63 27.94
C LEU A 283 0.04 0.96 29.24
N LYS A 284 -1.28 0.93 29.45
CA LYS A 284 -1.94 0.12 30.47
C LYS A 284 -2.96 -0.79 29.81
N MET A 285 -2.91 -2.08 30.11
CA MET A 285 -3.78 -3.10 29.49
C MET A 285 -3.80 -4.34 30.38
N ARG A 286 -4.99 -4.88 30.68
CA ARG A 286 -5.18 -6.13 31.48
C ARG A 286 -4.25 -6.23 32.72
N GLY A 287 -4.23 -5.18 33.56
CA GLY A 287 -3.40 -5.13 34.77
C GLY A 287 -1.89 -4.89 34.55
N MET A 288 -1.41 -4.96 33.30
CA MET A 288 -0.03 -4.69 32.93
C MET A 288 0.22 -3.20 32.67
N ARG A 289 1.43 -2.74 32.97
CA ARG A 289 1.90 -1.39 32.68
C ARG A 289 3.25 -1.40 31.97
N VAL A 290 3.30 -0.80 30.79
CA VAL A 290 4.54 -0.60 30.05
C VAL A 290 4.85 0.89 29.98
N ASN A 291 6.11 1.25 30.25
CA ASN A 291 6.61 2.61 30.11
C ASN A 291 7.74 2.62 29.07
N LEU A 292 7.51 3.32 27.97
CA LEU A 292 8.51 3.65 26.97
C LEU A 292 9.03 5.06 27.28
N GLY A 293 10.23 5.13 27.84
CA GLY A 293 10.88 6.36 28.27
C GLY A 293 11.92 6.85 27.29
N GLN A 294 12.46 8.04 27.59
CA GLN A 294 13.54 8.62 26.80
C GLN A 294 14.79 7.74 26.76
N LYS A 295 15.60 7.90 25.70
CA LYS A 295 16.81 7.09 25.45
C LYS A 295 16.48 5.59 25.33
N LEU A 296 15.32 5.28 24.74
CA LEU A 296 14.84 3.91 24.49
C LEU A 296 14.74 3.06 25.78
N ARG A 297 14.48 3.68 26.93
CA ARG A 297 14.38 2.98 28.21
C ARG A 297 13.00 2.35 28.34
N VAL A 298 12.94 1.02 28.46
CA VAL A 298 11.68 0.28 28.64
C VAL A 298 11.56 -0.21 30.09
N LYS A 299 10.36 -0.03 30.67
CA LYS A 299 9.97 -0.67 31.93
C LYS A 299 8.66 -1.41 31.78
N VAL A 300 8.57 -2.60 32.37
CA VAL A 300 7.36 -3.40 32.49
C VAL A 300 7.05 -3.57 33.97
N ASN A 301 5.83 -3.21 34.39
CA ASN A 301 5.37 -3.25 35.77
C ASN A 301 6.31 -2.55 36.78
N GLY A 302 6.97 -1.48 36.35
CA GLY A 302 7.91 -0.70 37.17
C GLY A 302 9.37 -1.15 37.07
N SER A 303 9.62 -2.40 36.67
CA SER A 303 10.96 -2.97 36.50
C SER A 303 11.53 -2.66 35.12
N ARG A 304 12.81 -2.30 35.06
CA ARG A 304 13.50 -2.09 33.78
C ARG A 304 13.78 -3.45 33.13
N VAL A 305 13.46 -3.58 31.85
CA VAL A 305 13.67 -4.82 31.08
C VAL A 305 14.74 -4.62 30.00
N LEU A 306 15.35 -5.73 29.57
CA LEU A 306 16.21 -5.78 28.39
C LEU A 306 15.36 -6.14 27.16
N LEU A 307 15.84 -5.77 25.97
CA LEU A 307 15.18 -6.06 24.69
C LEU A 307 16.03 -7.06 23.88
N PRO A 308 15.42 -7.97 23.10
CA PRO A 308 13.97 -8.15 22.94
C PRO A 308 13.30 -8.70 24.20
N TYR A 309 12.13 -8.17 24.53
CA TYR A 309 11.28 -8.67 25.60
C TYR A 309 10.09 -9.38 24.96
N LYS A 310 9.98 -10.68 25.20
CA LYS A 310 8.78 -11.45 24.84
C LYS A 310 7.97 -11.67 26.10
N GLY A 311 6.66 -11.53 25.98
CA GLY A 311 5.75 -11.89 27.04
C GLY A 311 5.87 -13.37 27.41
N ALA A 312 5.60 -13.72 28.68
CA ALA A 312 5.32 -15.12 29.01
C ALA A 312 3.98 -15.55 28.36
N ALA A 313 3.72 -16.86 28.26
CA ALA A 313 2.54 -17.41 27.59
C ALA A 313 1.22 -16.78 28.05
N ASP A 314 1.12 -16.38 29.32
CA ASP A 314 -0.08 -15.77 29.91
C ASP A 314 -0.06 -14.23 29.95
N THR A 315 0.92 -13.58 29.30
CA THR A 315 1.01 -12.12 29.31
C THR A 315 0.38 -11.49 28.07
N PRO A 316 -0.30 -10.34 28.21
CA PRO A 316 -1.04 -9.69 27.12
C PRO A 316 -0.12 -8.97 26.09
N ILE A 317 1.20 -9.05 26.25
CA ILE A 317 2.16 -8.44 25.31
C ILE A 317 2.78 -9.54 24.47
N VAL A 318 2.73 -9.36 23.15
CA VAL A 318 3.31 -10.31 22.19
C VAL A 318 4.82 -10.10 22.09
N SER A 319 5.28 -8.86 21.89
CA SER A 319 6.71 -8.55 21.82
C SER A 319 7.02 -7.07 22.06
N ILE A 320 8.20 -6.81 22.60
CA ILE A 320 8.83 -5.50 22.62
C ILE A 320 10.24 -5.66 22.07
N GLU A 321 10.53 -5.03 20.95
CA GLU A 321 11.79 -5.20 20.24
C GLU A 321 12.37 -3.84 19.86
N ARG A 322 13.69 -3.80 19.70
CA ARG A 322 14.36 -2.64 19.14
C ARG A 322 14.56 -2.86 17.65
N GLN A 323 13.96 -2.02 16.82
CA GLN A 323 14.14 -2.03 15.37
C GLN A 323 14.84 -0.73 14.96
N GLY A 324 16.13 -0.83 14.63
CA GLY A 324 16.98 0.33 14.35
C GLY A 324 17.05 1.31 15.52
N GLU A 325 16.57 2.54 15.30
CA GLU A 325 16.51 3.62 16.30
C GLU A 325 15.17 3.67 17.07
N HIS A 326 14.25 2.72 16.82
CA HIS A 326 12.92 2.71 17.39
C HIS A 326 12.69 1.51 18.31
N ILE A 327 11.80 1.67 19.30
CA ILE A 327 11.16 0.57 20.02
C ILE A 327 9.84 0.26 19.34
N MET A 328 9.65 -1.01 18.99
CA MET A 328 8.40 -1.57 18.52
C MET A 328 7.77 -2.38 19.65
N LEU A 329 6.54 -2.06 20.01
CA LEU A 329 5.72 -2.81 20.97
C LEU A 329 4.49 -3.34 20.25
N LEU A 330 4.30 -4.66 20.29
CA LEU A 330 3.13 -5.35 19.75
C LEU A 330 2.34 -6.03 20.87
N THR A 331 1.03 -5.85 20.85
CA THR A 331 0.10 -6.42 21.84
C THR A 331 -0.75 -7.53 21.23
N ASP A 332 -1.33 -8.38 22.08
CA ASP A 332 -2.28 -9.42 21.67
C ASP A 332 -3.63 -8.84 21.21
N LEU A 333 -3.96 -7.61 21.61
CA LEU A 333 -5.08 -6.82 21.11
C LEU A 333 -4.87 -6.27 19.69
N GLY A 334 -3.70 -6.52 19.07
CA GLY A 334 -3.34 -6.02 17.74
C GLY A 334 -2.88 -4.56 17.70
N LEU A 335 -2.74 -3.90 18.85
CA LEU A 335 -2.13 -2.56 18.92
C LEU A 335 -0.62 -2.64 18.66
N SER A 336 -0.11 -1.66 17.93
CA SER A 336 1.32 -1.47 17.69
C SER A 336 1.75 -0.06 18.09
N LEU A 337 2.85 0.06 18.83
CA LEU A 337 3.46 1.33 19.20
C LEU A 337 4.89 1.38 18.67
N GLU A 338 5.23 2.45 17.97
CA GLU A 338 6.59 2.77 17.51
C GLU A 338 7.08 4.04 18.21
N TRP A 339 8.20 3.93 18.92
CA TRP A 339 8.75 5.01 19.75
C TRP A 339 10.24 5.21 19.47
N ASP A 340 10.63 6.41 19.03
CA ASP A 340 12.03 6.75 18.71
C ASP A 340 12.90 7.09 19.94
N GLY A 341 12.29 7.03 21.12
CA GLY A 341 12.96 7.44 22.35
C GLY A 341 12.89 8.93 22.65
N ASN A 342 12.34 9.78 21.78
CA ASN A 342 12.41 11.25 21.84
C ASN A 342 11.08 11.96 21.72
N ASN A 343 10.64 12.16 20.50
CA ASN A 343 9.55 13.05 20.15
C ASN A 343 8.65 12.41 19.10
N PHE A 344 9.07 11.33 18.44
CA PHE A 344 8.23 10.58 17.52
C PHE A 344 7.59 9.36 18.20
N LEU A 345 6.26 9.36 18.21
CA LEU A 345 5.42 8.24 18.60
C LEU A 345 4.41 7.97 17.49
N GLN A 346 4.27 6.71 17.11
CA GLN A 346 3.16 6.24 16.29
C GLN A 346 2.39 5.16 17.05
N VAL A 347 1.07 5.29 17.05
CA VAL A 347 0.13 4.30 17.59
C VAL A 347 -0.74 3.79 16.46
N THR A 348 -0.74 2.49 16.23
CA THR A 348 -1.61 1.83 15.26
C THR A 348 -2.65 0.99 15.99
N ALA A 349 -3.92 1.19 15.64
CA ALA A 349 -5.06 0.47 16.20
C ALA A 349 -5.82 -0.30 15.11
N PRO A 350 -6.17 -1.59 15.33
CA PRO A 350 -7.00 -2.34 14.39
C PRO A 350 -8.36 -1.69 14.13
N ALA A 351 -8.92 -1.93 12.94
CA ALA A 351 -10.24 -1.41 12.55
C ALA A 351 -11.39 -1.85 13.48
N THR A 352 -11.20 -2.91 14.27
CA THR A 352 -12.16 -3.34 15.31
C THR A 352 -12.40 -2.30 16.41
N TYR A 353 -11.48 -1.33 16.58
CA TYR A 353 -11.62 -0.23 17.52
C TYR A 353 -12.28 1.02 16.94
N LYS A 354 -12.71 0.99 15.67
CA LYS A 354 -13.39 2.12 15.05
C LYS A 354 -14.63 2.52 15.85
N ARG A 355 -14.80 3.83 16.11
CA ARG A 355 -15.85 4.44 16.95
C ARG A 355 -15.82 4.05 18.44
N ARG A 356 -14.78 3.38 18.90
CA ARG A 356 -14.63 2.98 20.31
C ARG A 356 -13.54 3.76 21.04
N LEU A 357 -12.66 4.41 20.29
CA LEU A 357 -11.53 5.13 20.87
C LEU A 357 -11.94 6.52 21.34
N CYS A 358 -11.21 7.04 22.32
CA CYS A 358 -11.29 8.45 22.70
C CYS A 358 -9.93 8.93 23.26
N GLY A 359 -9.71 10.25 23.27
CA GLY A 359 -8.46 10.87 23.71
C GLY A 359 -7.97 11.92 22.73
N LEU A 360 -6.72 12.35 22.87
CA LEU A 360 -6.08 13.30 21.95
C LEU A 360 -5.98 12.77 20.51
N CYS A 361 -6.00 11.45 20.29
CA CYS A 361 -6.00 10.84 18.95
C CYS A 361 -7.38 10.78 18.28
N GLY A 362 -8.40 11.45 18.84
CA GLY A 362 -9.75 11.48 18.27
C GLY A 362 -10.59 10.26 18.61
N ASN A 363 -11.73 10.11 17.92
CA ASN A 363 -12.72 9.06 18.18
C ASN A 363 -12.66 7.87 17.20
N TYR A 364 -11.78 7.98 16.18
CA TYR A 364 -11.54 6.96 15.15
C TYR A 364 -12.82 6.51 14.46
N ASN A 365 -13.60 7.44 13.92
CA ASN A 365 -14.86 7.16 13.23
C ASN A 365 -14.77 7.36 11.70
N GLY A 366 -13.63 7.86 11.19
CA GLY A 366 -13.37 8.21 9.81
C GLY A 366 -13.62 9.69 9.46
N ILE A 367 -13.83 10.56 10.47
CA ILE A 367 -14.22 11.96 10.29
C ILE A 367 -13.23 12.84 11.08
N GLY A 368 -12.26 13.45 10.40
CA GLY A 368 -11.27 14.29 11.08
C GLY A 368 -11.80 15.63 11.64
N ARG A 369 -13.02 16.06 11.28
CA ARG A 369 -13.56 17.37 11.69
C ARG A 369 -14.15 17.40 13.10
N ASP A 370 -14.46 16.25 13.68
CA ASP A 370 -14.94 16.07 15.07
C ASP A 370 -13.87 15.45 15.99
N ASP A 371 -12.64 15.30 15.51
CA ASP A 371 -11.55 14.74 16.32
C ASP A 371 -11.09 15.67 17.45
N LEU A 372 -11.49 16.94 17.44
CA LEU A 372 -11.31 17.88 18.54
C LEU A 372 -12.46 17.81 19.56
N THR A 373 -13.06 16.63 19.72
CA THR A 373 -14.09 16.35 20.74
C THR A 373 -13.45 16.19 22.12
N SER A 374 -13.86 17.03 23.06
CA SER A 374 -13.42 17.02 24.44
C SER A 374 -13.98 15.83 25.22
N ARG A 375 -13.46 15.62 26.44
CA ARG A 375 -13.90 14.52 27.32
C ARG A 375 -15.39 14.57 27.69
N ASP A 376 -15.98 15.76 27.72
CA ASP A 376 -17.40 16.03 27.96
C ASP A 376 -18.27 15.92 26.69
N GLY A 377 -17.68 15.58 25.54
CA GLY A 377 -18.40 15.36 24.28
C GLY A 377 -18.62 16.60 23.43
N ASN A 378 -18.05 17.74 23.80
CA ASN A 378 -18.15 18.98 23.04
C ASN A 378 -17.08 19.04 21.94
N ASN A 379 -17.47 19.39 20.71
CA ASN A 379 -16.53 19.57 19.61
C ASN A 379 -15.96 20.98 19.61
N HIS A 380 -14.65 21.11 19.39
CA HIS A 380 -13.92 22.38 19.38
C HIS A 380 -13.36 22.75 18.01
N THR A 381 -13.10 24.03 17.79
CA THR A 381 -12.44 24.55 16.58
C THR A 381 -10.91 24.54 16.72
N ASP A 382 -10.20 24.82 15.63
CA ASP A 382 -8.73 24.94 15.62
C ASP A 382 -8.20 26.07 16.51
N GLU A 383 -9.03 27.07 16.81
CA GLU A 383 -8.69 28.16 17.73
C GLU A 383 -8.82 27.74 19.21
N GLU A 384 -9.61 26.70 19.46
CA GLU A 384 -9.92 26.18 20.79
C GLU A 384 -9.23 24.85 21.12
N VAL A 385 -8.23 24.44 20.34
CA VAL A 385 -7.43 23.22 20.56
C VAL A 385 -6.96 23.08 22.01
N TRP A 386 -6.65 24.19 22.67
CA TRP A 386 -6.25 24.20 24.07
C TRP A 386 -7.34 23.72 25.03
N ARG A 387 -8.63 24.04 24.78
CA ARG A 387 -9.78 23.59 25.59
C ARG A 387 -9.95 22.09 25.45
N PHE A 388 -10.00 21.63 24.19
CA PHE A 388 -10.01 20.22 23.83
C PHE A 388 -8.89 19.44 24.53
N ALA A 389 -7.63 19.84 24.33
CA ALA A 389 -6.49 19.08 24.84
C ALA A 389 -6.42 19.06 26.38
N ASN A 390 -6.82 20.16 27.03
CA ASN A 390 -6.90 20.24 28.48
C ASN A 390 -7.94 19.30 29.10
N SER A 391 -9.07 19.09 28.41
CA SER A 391 -10.09 18.13 28.85
C SER A 391 -9.52 16.70 28.98
N TRP A 392 -8.45 16.40 28.23
CA TRP A 392 -7.77 15.11 28.21
C TRP A 392 -6.63 14.95 29.23
N LYS A 393 -6.39 15.93 30.12
CA LYS A 393 -5.42 15.81 31.23
C LYS A 393 -5.76 14.66 32.18
N VAL A 394 -4.72 14.03 32.73
CA VAL A 394 -4.84 12.92 33.71
C VAL A 394 -3.74 12.99 34.77
N GLY A 395 -3.99 12.46 35.97
CA GLY A 395 -2.98 12.37 37.04
C GLY A 395 -2.89 13.59 37.96
N GLY A 396 -3.79 14.56 37.81
CA GLY A 396 -3.89 15.74 38.68
C GLY A 396 -2.75 16.76 38.51
N PRO A 397 -2.72 17.82 39.33
CA PRO A 397 -1.76 18.91 39.20
C PRO A 397 -0.28 18.49 39.30
N LYS A 398 0.01 17.44 40.08
CA LYS A 398 1.38 16.89 40.22
C LYS A 398 1.89 16.19 38.97
N ALA A 399 1.01 15.87 38.01
CA ALA A 399 1.40 15.29 36.72
C ALA A 399 1.79 16.37 35.69
N CYS A 400 1.73 17.65 36.06
CA CYS A 400 2.13 18.80 35.25
C CYS A 400 3.50 19.33 35.71
N SER A 401 4.37 19.63 34.75
CA SER A 401 5.68 20.23 35.03
C SER A 401 5.62 21.75 35.21
N ARG A 402 4.62 22.42 34.62
CA ARG A 402 4.34 23.86 34.81
C ARG A 402 3.12 24.09 35.69
N ARG A 403 3.17 25.09 36.57
CA ARG A 403 2.03 25.52 37.42
C ARG A 403 0.97 26.31 36.65
N VAL A 404 1.41 27.15 35.70
CA VAL A 404 0.55 27.89 34.76
C VAL A 404 1.08 27.60 33.37
N GLU A 405 0.25 26.98 32.53
CA GLU A 405 0.58 26.82 31.13
C GLU A 405 0.20 28.13 30.40
N ASN A 406 1.10 28.69 29.58
CA ASN A 406 0.81 29.85 28.75
C ASN A 406 0.19 29.35 27.42
N ILE A 407 -1.11 29.05 27.44
CA ILE A 407 -1.75 28.10 26.50
C ILE A 407 -2.31 28.76 25.23
N SER A 408 -2.55 30.07 25.25
CA SER A 408 -3.24 30.78 24.14
C SER A 408 -2.31 31.64 23.28
N ALA A 409 -1.07 31.87 23.71
CA ALA A 409 -0.17 32.78 23.02
C ALA A 409 0.63 32.03 21.94
N ARG A 410 0.34 32.32 20.66
CA ARG A 410 1.21 31.89 19.55
C ARG A 410 2.65 32.34 19.81
N PRO A 411 3.67 31.48 19.61
CA PRO A 411 5.06 31.87 19.79
C PRO A 411 5.39 33.06 18.88
N ASN A 412 6.08 34.08 19.42
CA ASN A 412 6.51 35.22 18.63
C ASN A 412 7.70 34.80 17.76
N CYS A 413 7.38 34.28 16.58
CA CYS A 413 8.34 33.64 15.71
C CYS A 413 8.83 34.61 14.63
N LYS A 414 10.14 34.73 14.45
CA LYS A 414 10.70 35.42 13.27
C LYS A 414 10.41 34.56 12.02
N GLN A 415 9.28 34.80 11.37
CA GLN A 415 8.76 33.99 10.26
C GLN A 415 9.78 33.75 9.14
N ARG A 416 10.58 34.77 8.80
CA ARG A 416 11.65 34.64 7.80
C ARG A 416 12.68 33.55 8.16
N LYS A 417 13.07 33.45 9.43
CA LYS A 417 14.00 32.41 9.90
C LYS A 417 13.34 31.04 9.82
N ALA A 418 12.13 30.90 10.34
CA ALA A 418 11.39 29.64 10.33
C ALA A 418 11.18 29.11 8.91
N ASN A 419 10.75 29.96 7.98
CA ASN A 419 10.58 29.61 6.57
C ASN A 419 11.89 29.11 5.93
N THR A 420 13.03 29.75 6.23
CA THR A 420 14.33 29.32 5.69
C THR A 420 14.72 27.92 6.15
N TYR A 421 14.50 27.57 7.43
CA TYR A 421 14.80 26.22 7.92
C TYR A 421 13.84 25.19 7.35
N CYS A 422 12.53 25.49 7.31
CA CYS A 422 11.50 24.52 6.94
C CYS A 422 11.28 24.36 5.43
N ARG A 423 11.93 25.18 4.59
CA ARG A 423 11.72 25.17 3.12
C ARG A 423 11.92 23.82 2.46
N TRP A 424 12.78 22.95 3.02
CA TRP A 424 13.08 21.64 2.45
C TRP A 424 11.85 20.73 2.33
N LEU A 425 10.83 20.89 3.18
CA LEU A 425 9.56 20.15 3.07
C LEU A 425 8.78 20.49 1.78
N ARG A 426 9.13 21.58 1.10
CA ARG A 426 8.55 21.99 -0.18
C ARG A 426 9.42 21.60 -1.38
N GLU A 427 10.58 20.99 -1.14
CA GLU A 427 11.44 20.47 -2.21
C GLU A 427 11.11 19.00 -2.44
N SER A 428 10.19 18.71 -3.36
CA SER A 428 9.64 17.37 -3.63
C SER A 428 10.72 16.29 -3.80
N GLU A 429 11.79 16.61 -4.54
CA GLU A 429 12.90 15.69 -4.81
C GLU A 429 13.64 15.23 -3.53
N VAL A 430 13.69 16.06 -2.49
CA VAL A 430 14.37 15.72 -1.22
C VAL A 430 13.71 14.51 -0.56
N PHE A 431 12.39 14.39 -0.69
CA PHE A 431 11.59 13.35 -0.05
C PHE A 431 10.99 12.37 -1.06
N GLY A 432 11.69 12.13 -2.19
CA GLY A 432 11.29 11.12 -3.17
C GLY A 432 9.97 11.44 -3.90
N ASN A 433 9.66 12.71 -4.13
CA ASN A 433 8.42 13.19 -4.75
C ASN A 433 7.14 12.73 -4.03
N CYS A 434 7.23 12.68 -2.69
CA CYS A 434 6.14 12.27 -1.81
C CYS A 434 4.93 13.21 -1.82
N ASP A 435 5.09 14.45 -2.25
CA ASP A 435 4.03 15.44 -2.42
C ASP A 435 2.90 14.97 -3.36
N ASN A 436 3.20 14.06 -4.30
CA ASN A 436 2.20 13.37 -5.13
C ASN A 436 1.25 12.44 -4.33
N ARG A 437 1.59 12.13 -3.08
CA ARG A 437 0.86 11.20 -2.20
C ARG A 437 0.46 11.83 -0.87
N LEU A 438 1.24 12.77 -0.36
CA LEU A 438 1.07 13.39 0.95
C LEU A 438 1.35 14.90 0.88
N ASN A 439 0.37 15.71 1.26
CA ASN A 439 0.55 17.16 1.30
C ASN A 439 1.50 17.58 2.46
N PRO A 440 2.59 18.31 2.20
CA PRO A 440 3.57 18.68 3.22
C PRO A 440 3.14 19.84 4.13
N ASN A 441 2.04 20.55 3.85
CA ASN A 441 1.71 21.81 4.52
C ASN A 441 1.57 21.70 6.04
N ASN A 442 0.91 20.66 6.55
CA ASN A 442 0.76 20.48 8.00
C ASN A 442 2.11 20.23 8.70
N TYR A 443 3.02 19.48 8.04
CA TYR A 443 4.38 19.25 8.53
C TYR A 443 5.24 20.53 8.44
N PHE A 444 5.00 21.35 7.41
CA PHE A 444 5.67 22.64 7.25
C PHE A 444 5.24 23.63 8.34
N ASP A 445 3.95 23.66 8.67
CA ASP A 445 3.42 24.50 9.75
C ASP A 445 3.90 24.05 11.12
N ALA A 446 3.94 22.73 11.36
CA ALA A 446 4.58 22.13 12.53
C ALA A 446 6.06 22.53 12.64
N CYS A 447 6.84 22.35 11.58
CA CYS A 447 8.26 22.72 11.54
C CYS A 447 8.48 24.20 11.90
N LYS A 448 7.64 25.11 11.39
CA LYS A 448 7.76 26.52 11.72
C LYS A 448 7.62 26.74 13.22
N MET A 449 6.65 26.08 13.87
CA MET A 449 6.46 26.15 15.32
C MET A 449 7.67 25.61 16.09
N ASP A 450 8.16 24.42 15.72
CA ASP A 450 9.33 23.78 16.32
C ASP A 450 10.58 24.69 16.30
N VAL A 451 10.79 25.42 15.20
CA VAL A 451 11.96 26.32 15.03
C VAL A 451 11.86 27.58 15.88
N CYS A 452 10.67 27.99 16.30
CA CYS A 452 10.46 29.26 17.01
C CYS A 452 11.15 29.30 18.38
N GLU A 453 11.10 28.21 19.14
CA GLU A 453 11.71 28.08 20.48
C GLU A 453 12.74 26.95 20.53
N CYS A 454 13.49 26.75 19.44
CA CYS A 454 14.41 25.62 19.32
C CYS A 454 15.74 25.83 20.06
N PRO A 455 16.03 25.13 21.18
CA PRO A 455 17.23 25.38 21.98
C PRO A 455 18.52 24.91 21.31
N ASN A 456 18.44 23.85 20.49
CA ASN A 456 19.59 23.19 19.85
C ASN A 456 19.75 23.54 18.36
N GLY A 457 18.84 24.34 17.79
CA GLY A 457 18.82 24.74 16.38
C GLY A 457 18.44 23.64 15.36
N LEU A 458 18.08 22.43 15.80
CA LEU A 458 17.83 21.26 14.93
C LEU A 458 16.39 20.72 14.98
N CYS A 459 15.45 21.44 15.59
CA CYS A 459 14.08 20.98 15.80
C CYS A 459 13.29 20.77 14.48
N HIS A 460 13.70 21.45 13.39
CA HIS A 460 13.15 21.21 12.05
C HIS A 460 13.34 19.75 11.57
N CYS A 461 14.40 19.08 12.05
CA CYS A 461 14.67 17.69 11.69
C CYS A 461 13.62 16.72 12.21
N ASP A 462 12.93 17.07 13.30
CA ASP A 462 11.88 16.24 13.88
C ASP A 462 10.66 16.20 12.94
N SER A 463 10.26 17.37 12.45
CA SER A 463 9.21 17.51 11.43
C SER A 463 9.60 16.84 10.09
N PHE A 464 10.87 16.91 9.67
CA PHE A 464 11.34 16.24 8.44
C PHE A 464 11.32 14.72 8.58
N ALA A 465 11.75 14.19 9.73
CA ALA A 465 11.71 12.77 10.00
C ALA A 465 10.28 12.23 10.03
N ALA A 466 9.33 12.99 10.61
CA ALA A 466 7.92 12.62 10.63
C ALA A 466 7.30 12.60 9.21
N TYR A 467 7.64 13.57 8.36
CA TYR A 467 7.20 13.58 6.97
C TYR A 467 7.79 12.41 6.17
N ALA A 468 9.11 12.21 6.25
CA ALA A 468 9.80 11.10 5.59
C ALA A 468 9.29 9.72 6.03
N HIS A 469 8.93 9.57 7.31
CA HIS A 469 8.32 8.36 7.84
C HIS A 469 6.95 8.09 7.23
N GLU A 470 6.07 9.09 7.21
CA GLU A 470 4.73 8.95 6.62
C GLU A 470 4.79 8.68 5.11
N CYS A 471 5.73 9.29 4.40
CA CYS A 471 5.99 9.00 2.99
C CYS A 471 6.33 7.53 2.74
N ARG A 472 7.23 6.96 3.54
CA ARG A 472 7.58 5.53 3.47
C ARG A 472 6.38 4.65 3.78
N ARG A 473 5.56 5.03 4.77
CA ARG A 473 4.32 4.31 5.10
C ARG A 473 3.33 4.29 3.94
N LEU A 474 3.30 5.34 3.11
CA LEU A 474 2.48 5.42 1.91
C LEU A 474 3.11 4.74 0.67
N GLY A 475 4.22 4.01 0.86
CA GLY A 475 4.90 3.26 -0.20
C GLY A 475 5.81 4.10 -1.09
N VAL A 476 6.11 5.34 -0.71
CA VAL A 476 7.08 6.18 -1.42
C VAL A 476 8.50 5.79 -0.99
N HIS A 477 9.38 5.55 -1.95
CA HIS A 477 10.79 5.35 -1.65
C HIS A 477 11.45 6.69 -1.30
N VAL A 478 11.83 6.85 -0.03
CA VAL A 478 12.51 8.06 0.47
C VAL A 478 13.99 7.73 0.69
N PRO A 479 14.94 8.45 0.05
CA PRO A 479 16.36 8.16 0.15
C PRO A 479 16.94 8.65 1.50
N GLU A 480 16.92 7.78 2.51
CA GLU A 480 17.10 8.15 3.92
C GLU A 480 18.42 8.90 4.22
N GLU A 481 19.52 8.46 3.62
CA GLU A 481 20.82 9.11 3.82
C GLU A 481 20.93 10.45 3.09
N GLU A 482 20.32 10.55 1.91
CA GLU A 482 20.43 11.72 1.04
C GLU A 482 19.64 12.90 1.61
N TRP A 483 18.37 12.69 1.99
CA TRP A 483 17.56 13.78 2.53
C TRP A 483 18.15 14.32 3.83
N ARG A 484 18.68 13.44 4.69
CA ARG A 484 19.39 13.80 5.92
C ARG A 484 20.64 14.62 5.65
N LYS A 485 21.44 14.22 4.66
CA LYS A 485 22.64 14.95 4.24
C LYS A 485 22.29 16.34 3.68
N ARG A 486 21.32 16.43 2.77
CA ARG A 486 20.87 17.70 2.15
C ARG A 486 20.30 18.68 3.17
N THR A 487 19.51 18.18 4.10
CA THR A 487 18.84 18.99 5.13
C THR A 487 19.70 19.24 6.38
N LYS A 488 20.89 18.64 6.46
CA LYS A 488 21.80 18.69 7.63
C LYS A 488 21.16 18.12 8.91
N CYS A 489 20.31 17.09 8.75
CA CYS A 489 19.61 16.41 9.82
C CYS A 489 20.26 15.04 10.13
N PRO A 490 21.18 14.96 11.12
CA PRO A 490 21.89 13.72 11.42
C PRO A 490 20.98 12.63 11.99
N THR A 491 21.33 11.36 11.78
CA THR A 491 20.74 10.21 12.48
C THR A 491 21.11 10.21 13.97
N GLY A 492 20.24 9.68 14.83
CA GLY A 492 20.55 9.45 16.24
C GLY A 492 20.87 10.70 17.08
N MET A 493 19.96 11.70 17.11
CA MET A 493 20.10 12.94 17.91
C MET A 493 20.42 12.74 19.41
N TRP A 494 20.26 11.52 19.94
CA TRP A 494 20.67 11.09 21.28
C TRP A 494 22.17 11.03 21.54
N ARG A 495 23.01 10.91 20.51
CA ARG A 495 24.46 10.74 20.71
C ARG A 495 25.19 12.02 21.14
N ARG A 496 24.59 13.21 20.97
CA ARG A 496 25.28 14.48 21.21
C ARG A 496 25.44 14.91 22.68
N ASN A 497 24.72 14.29 23.62
CA ASN A 497 24.92 14.54 25.06
C ASN A 497 25.88 13.53 25.72
N ALA A 498 26.37 12.53 24.98
CA ALA A 498 27.45 11.66 25.45
C ALA A 498 28.85 12.25 25.18
N THR A 499 28.96 13.24 24.30
CA THR A 499 30.23 13.86 23.91
C THR A 499 30.69 15.01 24.81
N ARG A 500 29.99 15.31 25.91
CA ARG A 500 30.50 16.25 26.95
C ARG A 500 30.85 15.59 28.30
N LEU A 501 30.64 14.28 28.45
CA LEU A 501 31.19 13.49 29.57
C LEU A 501 32.20 12.42 29.10
N ALA A 502 32.54 12.41 27.81
CA ALA A 502 33.61 11.59 27.24
C ALA A 502 34.85 12.43 26.87
N ALA A 503 35.11 13.52 27.63
CA ALA A 503 36.40 14.19 27.62
C ALA A 503 37.44 13.48 28.53
N THR A 504 37.08 12.37 29.15
CA THR A 504 38.00 11.50 29.88
C THR A 504 37.80 10.04 29.46
N LEU A 505 38.53 9.70 28.39
CA LEU A 505 39.07 8.39 28.01
C LEU A 505 38.14 7.40 27.29
N PRO A 506 38.69 6.76 26.24
CA PRO A 506 39.32 5.46 26.47
C PRO A 506 40.82 5.42 26.11
N ALA A 507 41.68 5.90 27.01
CA ALA A 507 43.09 5.45 27.06
C ALA A 507 43.22 4.01 27.61
N ARG A 508 42.12 3.27 27.78
CA ARG A 508 42.13 1.86 28.25
C ARG A 508 42.01 0.82 27.14
N TRP A 509 41.64 1.20 25.92
CA TRP A 509 41.64 0.29 24.76
C TRP A 509 42.94 0.36 23.95
N GLN A 510 43.68 1.47 24.04
CA GLN A 510 45.04 1.58 23.48
C GLN A 510 46.10 0.88 24.36
N GLN A 511 45.92 0.83 25.70
CA GLN A 511 46.83 0.08 26.58
C GLN A 511 46.65 -1.44 26.51
N GLN A 512 45.44 -1.95 26.22
CA GLN A 512 45.21 -3.40 26.10
C GLN A 512 45.68 -3.97 24.75
N GLN A 513 45.67 -3.15 23.69
CA GLN A 513 46.29 -3.52 22.41
C GLN A 513 47.83 -3.38 22.42
N GLN A 514 48.39 -2.42 23.17
CA GLN A 514 49.85 -2.35 23.39
C GLN A 514 50.38 -3.46 24.31
N GLN A 515 49.61 -3.94 25.30
CA GLN A 515 50.02 -5.11 26.10
C GLN A 515 49.91 -6.45 25.33
N GLN A 516 48.96 -6.61 24.40
CA GLN A 516 48.93 -7.78 23.51
C GLN A 516 50.01 -7.73 22.41
N GLN A 517 50.44 -6.54 21.96
CA GLN A 517 51.61 -6.39 21.08
C GLN A 517 52.95 -6.56 21.81
N GLN A 518 53.06 -6.20 23.10
CA GLN A 518 54.27 -6.44 23.90
C GLN A 518 54.41 -7.90 24.40
N GLN A 519 53.31 -8.64 24.62
CA GLN A 519 53.40 -10.07 24.96
C GLN A 519 53.72 -10.96 23.76
N GLN A 520 53.51 -10.52 22.51
CA GLN A 520 54.00 -11.24 21.32
C GLN A 520 55.47 -10.95 21.00
N GLN A 521 56.10 -9.94 21.62
CA GLN A 521 57.53 -9.65 21.46
C GLN A 521 58.44 -10.35 22.49
N GLN A 522 57.91 -10.99 23.53
CA GLN A 522 58.74 -11.66 24.56
C GLN A 522 58.95 -13.17 24.39
N HIS A 523 58.29 -13.84 23.44
CA HIS A 523 58.55 -15.27 23.15
C HIS A 523 59.38 -15.56 21.89
N HIS A 524 59.99 -14.54 21.28
CA HIS A 524 61.08 -14.72 20.33
C HIS A 524 62.43 -14.26 20.88
N HIS A 525 62.70 -14.64 22.13
CA HIS A 525 64.04 -14.97 22.56
C HIS A 525 64.03 -16.36 23.19
N GLN A 526 63.82 -17.39 22.36
CA GLN A 526 64.65 -18.59 22.41
C GLN A 526 64.37 -19.49 21.20
N ARG A 527 65.46 -19.87 20.54
CA ARG A 527 65.62 -20.95 19.53
C ARG A 527 65.17 -20.64 18.09
N GLY A 528 66.05 -19.90 17.41
CA GLY A 528 66.84 -20.40 16.27
C GLY A 528 66.12 -21.00 15.04
N GLY A 529 66.25 -20.30 13.90
CA GLY A 529 66.32 -20.92 12.58
C GLY A 529 65.25 -20.52 11.56
N GLY A 530 65.66 -19.90 10.44
CA GLY A 530 64.95 -19.98 9.15
C GLY A 530 64.17 -18.76 8.66
N VAL A 531 64.81 -17.59 8.49
CA VAL A 531 64.18 -16.33 8.03
C VAL A 531 63.79 -16.33 6.54
N GLN A 532 64.37 -17.20 5.70
CA GLN A 532 64.12 -17.18 4.24
C GLN A 532 62.87 -17.97 3.79
N ALA A 533 62.41 -18.97 4.55
CA ALA A 533 61.22 -19.76 4.19
C ALA A 533 59.88 -19.07 4.55
N ARG A 534 59.87 -18.22 5.59
CA ARG A 534 58.66 -17.51 6.06
C ARG A 534 58.28 -16.30 5.20
N ARG A 535 59.25 -15.59 4.60
CA ARG A 535 58.97 -14.50 3.64
C ARG A 535 58.35 -15.02 2.32
N ARG A 536 58.76 -16.20 1.84
CA ARG A 536 58.18 -16.82 0.64
C ARG A 536 56.71 -17.21 0.83
N LYS A 537 56.33 -17.75 2.00
CA LYS A 537 54.93 -18.10 2.30
C LYS A 537 54.01 -16.88 2.42
N HIS A 538 54.46 -15.79 3.05
CA HIS A 538 53.65 -14.58 3.19
C HIS A 538 53.47 -13.84 1.85
N HIS A 539 54.45 -13.95 0.94
CA HIS A 539 54.35 -13.37 -0.40
C HIS A 539 53.47 -14.22 -1.34
N GLN A 540 53.54 -15.55 -1.25
CA GLN A 540 52.61 -16.45 -1.95
C GLN A 540 51.15 -16.26 -1.50
N GLN A 541 50.90 -16.04 -0.21
CA GLN A 541 49.55 -15.86 0.32
C GLN A 541 48.93 -14.51 -0.08
N GLN A 542 49.74 -13.46 -0.29
CA GLN A 542 49.27 -12.19 -0.87
C GLN A 542 49.01 -12.30 -2.37
N GLN A 543 49.87 -12.98 -3.14
CA GLN A 543 49.65 -13.19 -4.59
C GLN A 543 48.41 -14.05 -4.87
N GLN A 544 48.10 -15.02 -4.01
CA GLN A 544 46.90 -15.86 -4.15
C GLN A 544 45.61 -15.07 -3.91
N LEU A 545 45.62 -14.11 -2.97
CA LEU A 545 44.48 -13.24 -2.69
C LEU A 545 44.21 -12.22 -3.81
N GLU A 546 45.26 -11.71 -4.48
CA GLU A 546 45.12 -10.81 -5.64
C GLU A 546 44.60 -11.54 -6.88
N LEU A 547 45.00 -12.80 -7.09
CA LEU A 547 44.51 -13.61 -8.21
C LEU A 547 43.04 -13.99 -8.06
N GLU A 548 42.59 -14.28 -6.82
CA GLU A 548 41.17 -14.52 -6.51
C GLU A 548 40.31 -13.27 -6.73
N LEU A 549 40.82 -12.07 -6.39
CA LEU A 549 40.12 -10.81 -6.65
C LEU A 549 39.98 -10.50 -8.15
N GLN A 550 41.02 -10.81 -8.95
CA GLN A 550 40.98 -10.64 -10.41
C GLN A 550 40.05 -11.63 -11.10
N LEU A 551 40.01 -12.89 -10.64
CA LEU A 551 39.07 -13.90 -11.16
C LEU A 551 37.61 -13.52 -10.86
N GLN A 552 37.34 -12.93 -9.69
CA GLN A 552 35.99 -12.49 -9.31
C GLN A 552 35.52 -11.30 -10.16
N GLN A 553 36.42 -10.36 -10.50
CA GLN A 553 36.11 -9.25 -11.41
C GLN A 553 35.90 -9.70 -12.87
N LEU A 554 36.65 -10.70 -13.34
CA LEU A 554 36.44 -11.31 -14.66
C LEU A 554 35.10 -12.06 -14.76
N GLN A 555 34.64 -12.67 -13.66
CA GLN A 555 33.35 -13.36 -13.60
C GLN A 555 32.17 -12.38 -13.65
N GLU A 556 32.27 -11.23 -12.98
CA GLU A 556 31.25 -10.17 -13.03
C GLU A 556 31.17 -9.50 -14.42
N GLN A 557 32.30 -9.31 -15.10
CA GLN A 557 32.34 -8.77 -16.46
C GLN A 557 31.71 -9.74 -17.50
N ASN A 558 31.93 -11.05 -17.34
CA ASN A 558 31.31 -12.07 -18.21
C ASN A 558 29.80 -12.21 -17.98
N LEU A 559 29.32 -12.00 -16.75
CA LEU A 559 27.89 -11.99 -16.41
C LEU A 559 27.16 -10.77 -17.00
N GLN A 560 27.81 -9.60 -17.06
CA GLN A 560 27.26 -8.43 -17.74
C GLN A 560 27.24 -8.58 -19.28
N HIS A 561 28.25 -9.21 -19.87
CA HIS A 561 28.32 -9.42 -21.32
C HIS A 561 27.31 -10.48 -21.82
N THR A 562 27.04 -11.52 -21.02
CA THR A 562 26.02 -12.55 -21.31
C THR A 562 24.59 -12.07 -21.10
N PHE A 563 24.36 -11.10 -20.20
CA PHE A 563 23.06 -10.44 -20.02
C PHE A 563 22.72 -9.52 -21.21
N MET A 564 23.70 -8.74 -21.68
CA MET A 564 23.55 -7.84 -22.84
C MET A 564 23.27 -8.58 -24.17
N SER A 565 23.84 -9.78 -24.38
CA SER A 565 23.67 -10.52 -25.64
C SER A 565 22.38 -11.33 -25.75
N LYS A 566 21.70 -11.61 -24.62
CA LYS A 566 20.46 -12.40 -24.57
C LYS A 566 19.18 -11.58 -24.45
N HIS A 567 19.24 -10.32 -23.99
CA HIS A 567 18.04 -9.55 -23.62
C HIS A 567 17.91 -8.16 -24.28
N VAL A 568 18.81 -7.80 -25.22
CA VAL A 568 18.72 -6.56 -26.00
C VAL A 568 18.52 -6.88 -27.49
N PRO A 569 17.44 -6.42 -28.14
CA PRO A 569 17.25 -6.59 -29.58
C PRO A 569 18.39 -5.94 -30.39
N LYS A 570 18.92 -6.64 -31.40
CA LYS A 570 20.06 -6.17 -32.24
C LYS A 570 19.81 -4.82 -32.96
N SER A 571 18.58 -4.32 -32.99
CA SER A 571 18.22 -3.03 -33.60
C SER A 571 18.56 -1.79 -32.75
N LEU A 572 19.05 -1.96 -31.52
CA LEU A 572 19.34 -0.84 -30.59
C LEU A 572 20.82 -0.66 -30.24
N LEU A 573 21.73 -1.37 -30.91
CA LEU A 573 23.18 -1.19 -30.75
C LEU A 573 23.69 -0.22 -31.82
N VAL A 574 23.84 1.06 -31.47
CA VAL A 574 24.44 2.08 -32.34
C VAL A 574 25.96 2.04 -32.22
N HIS A 575 26.66 1.86 -33.35
CA HIS A 575 28.11 1.98 -33.43
C HIS A 575 28.55 3.42 -33.12
N LYS A 576 29.50 3.59 -32.19
CA LYS A 576 30.20 4.86 -31.97
C LYS A 576 31.09 5.16 -33.19
N SER A 577 30.70 6.16 -33.97
CA SER A 577 31.54 6.78 -35.00
C SER A 577 32.67 7.60 -34.36
N PRO A 578 33.89 7.60 -34.92
CA PRO A 578 34.99 8.42 -34.41
C PRO A 578 34.90 9.88 -34.89
N ASN A 579 35.34 10.78 -34.02
CA ASN A 579 35.60 12.21 -34.21
C ASN A 579 35.93 12.61 -35.66
N ARG A 580 35.18 13.58 -36.22
CA ARG A 580 35.72 14.59 -37.15
C ARG A 580 35.10 15.97 -36.92
N THR A 581 36.02 16.91 -36.78
CA THR A 581 35.97 18.37 -36.65
C THR A 581 35.04 19.06 -37.66
N PRO A 582 34.38 20.19 -37.32
CA PRO A 582 33.50 20.91 -38.23
C PRO A 582 34.27 21.86 -39.17
N PRO A 583 33.77 22.13 -40.40
CA PRO A 583 34.13 23.33 -41.16
C PRO A 583 33.03 24.41 -41.09
N PRO A 584 33.36 25.66 -41.47
CA PRO A 584 32.74 26.86 -40.93
C PRO A 584 31.48 27.31 -41.68
N LEU A 585 30.76 28.20 -41.00
CA LEU A 585 29.61 28.97 -41.42
C LEU A 585 29.85 29.74 -42.73
N HIS A 586 28.84 29.69 -43.61
CA HIS A 586 28.30 30.86 -44.30
C HIS A 586 26.78 30.75 -44.38
#